data_AF-A0A6V7Y9I2-F1
#
_entry.id   AF-A0A6V7Y9I2-F1
#
_cell.length_a   1.000
_cell.length_b   1.000
_cell.length_c   1.000
_cell.angle_alpha   90.00
_cell.angle_beta   90.00
_cell.angle_gamma   90.00
#
_symmetry.space_group_name_H-M   'P 1'
#
loop_
_entity.id
_entity.type
_entity.pdbx_description
1 polymer ?
#
loop_
_entity_poly.entity_id
_entity_poly.type
_entity_poly.pdbx_seq_one_letter_code
_entity_poly.pdbx_strand_id
1 'polypeptide(L)'
;MKYKLFLFIWELMERGDGQNFHLWRCLFRIRNLGKKVVKLQDIKLDTSTLDGYYTSLEESLTENLAKKLTPTKSVTQFALHFEMPIRCVKGNTLCGYFIAEDDQKRKIKLIIPLTPLDSNQIYSQEQMETV
;
A
#
# COMPACT_ATOMS: atom_id res chain seq x y z
N MET A 1 -8.50 3.58 -17.11
CA MET A 1 -9.16 2.95 -15.94
C MET A 1 -9.24 3.98 -14.82
N LYS A 2 -10.29 4.00 -13.99
CA LYS A 2 -10.41 4.95 -12.87
C LYS A 2 -10.53 4.18 -11.55
N TYR A 3 -9.73 4.51 -10.56
CA TYR A 3 -9.81 3.92 -9.23
C TYR A 3 -9.60 5.00 -8.17
N LYS A 4 -10.00 4.69 -6.94
CA LYS A 4 -9.65 5.46 -5.74
C LYS A 4 -8.93 4.53 -4.78
N LEU A 5 -7.78 4.97 -4.30
CA LEU A 5 -7.04 4.32 -3.23
C LEU A 5 -7.18 5.17 -1.96
N PHE A 6 -7.47 4.50 -0.86
CA PHE A 6 -7.27 5.05 0.48
C PHE A 6 -6.22 4.20 1.16
N LEU A 7 -5.23 4.85 1.75
CA LEU A 7 -4.14 4.22 2.49
C LEU A 7 -4.18 4.75 3.90
N PHE A 8 -4.33 3.83 4.86
CA PHE A 8 -4.24 4.11 6.29
C PHE A 8 -2.99 3.44 6.82
N ILE A 9 -2.19 4.15 7.60
CA ILE A 9 -0.92 3.66 8.13
C ILE A 9 -0.88 3.90 9.62
N TRP A 10 -0.38 2.92 10.37
CA TRP A 10 -0.14 3.05 11.80
C TRP A 10 1.04 2.18 12.24
N GLU A 11 1.75 2.65 13.24
CA GLU A 11 2.76 1.88 13.95
C GLU A 11 2.07 0.91 14.92
N LEU A 12 2.48 -0.35 14.92
CA LEU A 12 1.84 -1.41 15.73
C LEU A 12 2.44 -1.58 17.11
N MET A 13 3.69 -1.15 17.32
CA MET A 13 4.37 -1.24 18.61
C MET A 13 5.12 0.07 18.84
N GLU A 14 4.75 0.81 19.89
CA GLU A 14 5.57 1.92 20.37
C GLU A 14 6.79 1.37 21.12
N ARG A 15 7.91 2.10 21.03
CA ARG A 15 9.21 1.80 21.67
C ARG A 15 9.06 1.18 23.08
N GLY A 16 9.25 -0.12 23.15
CA GLY A 16 9.40 -0.89 24.38
C GLY A 16 9.99 -2.26 24.06
N ASP A 17 11.02 -2.67 24.80
CA ASP A 17 11.69 -3.98 24.79
C ASP A 17 12.61 -4.32 23.60
N GLY A 18 13.84 -3.78 23.59
CA GLY A 18 15.02 -4.41 22.97
C GLY A 18 15.00 -4.67 21.46
N GLN A 19 13.93 -4.31 20.76
CA GLN A 19 13.81 -4.42 19.32
C GLN A 19 14.65 -3.33 18.64
N ASN A 20 15.11 -3.61 17.42
CA ASN A 20 15.86 -2.68 16.57
C ASN A 20 15.05 -2.21 15.36
N PHE A 21 13.73 -2.45 15.34
CA PHE A 21 12.81 -2.10 14.24
C PHE A 21 11.47 -1.53 14.75
N HIS A 22 10.87 -0.66 13.93
CA HIS A 22 9.48 -0.22 13.96
C HIS A 22 8.65 -1.19 13.13
N LEU A 23 7.54 -1.69 13.69
CA LEU A 23 6.58 -2.50 12.95
C LEU A 23 5.43 -1.62 12.47
N TRP A 24 5.26 -1.51 11.15
CA TRP A 24 4.21 -0.73 10.52
C TRP A 24 3.11 -1.62 9.97
N ARG A 25 1.87 -1.13 10.03
CA ARG A 25 0.73 -1.72 9.35
C ARG A 25 0.14 -0.72 8.37
N CYS A 26 -0.05 -1.17 7.14
CA CYS A 26 -0.75 -0.43 6.10
C CYS A 26 -2.05 -1.13 5.73
N LEU A 27 -3.16 -0.41 5.80
CA LEU A 27 -4.45 -0.85 5.27
C LEU A 27 -4.71 -0.13 3.96
N PHE A 28 -4.72 -0.91 2.88
CA PHE A 28 -5.11 -0.44 1.55
C PHE A 28 -6.59 -0.68 1.36
N ARG A 29 -7.32 0.36 0.98
CA ARG A 29 -8.72 0.31 0.58
C ARG A 29 -8.83 0.81 -0.84
N ILE A 30 -9.09 -0.10 -1.79
CA ILE A 30 -9.16 0.21 -3.21
C ILE A 30 -10.62 0.13 -3.66
N ARG A 31 -11.06 1.17 -4.38
CA ARG A 31 -12.37 1.22 -5.03
C ARG A 31 -12.18 1.36 -6.54
N ASN A 32 -12.71 0.41 -7.29
CA ASN A 32 -12.75 0.50 -8.75
C ASN A 32 -13.93 1.37 -9.20
N LEU A 33 -13.61 2.49 -9.83
CA LEU A 33 -14.57 3.42 -10.42
C LEU A 33 -14.72 3.22 -11.94
N GLY A 34 -13.92 2.32 -12.52
CA GLY A 34 -13.99 1.93 -13.91
C GLY A 34 -15.11 0.94 -14.18
N LYS A 35 -15.33 0.65 -15.46
CA LYS A 35 -16.34 -0.30 -15.93
C LYS A 35 -15.84 -1.75 -16.01
N LYS A 36 -14.51 -1.95 -15.98
CA LYS A 36 -13.87 -3.27 -16.14
C LYS A 36 -13.54 -3.87 -14.78
N VAL A 37 -13.73 -5.18 -14.65
CA VAL A 37 -13.22 -5.94 -13.49
C VAL A 37 -11.73 -6.15 -13.67
N VAL A 38 -10.97 -6.06 -12.58
CA VAL A 38 -9.55 -6.46 -12.55
C VAL A 38 -9.27 -7.31 -11.34
N LYS A 39 -8.20 -8.09 -11.38
CA LYS A 39 -7.67 -8.87 -10.27
C LYS A 39 -6.33 -8.29 -9.86
N LEU A 40 -6.16 -7.98 -8.57
CA LEU A 40 -4.84 -7.63 -8.04
C LEU A 40 -3.97 -8.89 -8.01
N GLN A 41 -2.77 -8.80 -8.57
CA GLN A 41 -1.82 -9.91 -8.70
C GLN A 41 -0.60 -9.68 -7.82
N ASP A 42 0.00 -8.50 -7.91
CA ASP A 42 1.26 -8.19 -7.21
C ASP A 42 1.17 -6.84 -6.52
N ILE A 43 2.00 -6.66 -5.50
CA ILE A 43 2.28 -5.39 -4.86
C ILE A 43 3.78 -5.16 -4.81
N LYS A 44 4.19 -3.92 -5.08
CA LYS A 44 5.51 -3.41 -4.73
C LYS A 44 5.36 -2.22 -3.79
N LEU A 45 6.10 -2.24 -2.68
CA LEU A 45 6.21 -1.15 -1.73
C LEU A 45 7.66 -0.73 -1.60
N ASP A 46 7.87 0.57 -1.64
CA ASP A 46 9.16 1.20 -1.49
C ASP A 46 9.08 2.11 -0.26
N THR A 47 9.96 1.88 0.70
CA THR A 47 10.13 2.76 1.85
C THR A 47 11.46 3.48 1.76
N SER A 48 11.45 4.76 2.09
CA SER A 48 12.66 5.55 2.21
C SER A 48 12.64 6.34 3.51
N THR A 49 13.82 6.73 3.95
CA THR A 49 14.09 7.37 5.23
C THR A 49 14.93 8.63 4.98
N LEU A 50 14.87 9.62 5.87
CA LEU A 50 15.65 10.86 5.69
C LEU A 50 17.17 10.63 5.69
N ASP A 51 17.65 9.59 6.36
CA ASP A 51 19.05 9.18 6.39
C ASP A 51 19.48 8.39 5.15
N GLY A 52 18.60 8.25 4.16
CA GLY A 52 18.90 7.66 2.85
C GLY A 52 18.81 6.14 2.82
N TYR A 53 18.33 5.49 3.89
CA TYR A 53 18.00 4.08 3.88
C TYR A 53 16.75 3.84 3.04
N TYR A 54 16.81 2.81 2.19
CA TYR A 54 15.76 2.43 1.26
C TYR A 54 15.48 0.93 1.38
N THR A 55 14.21 0.54 1.41
CA THR A 55 13.80 -0.87 1.40
C THR A 55 12.67 -1.06 0.40
N SER A 56 12.78 -2.11 -0.41
CA SER A 56 11.78 -2.50 -1.39
C SER A 56 11.21 -3.86 -0.98
N LEU A 57 9.88 -3.95 -0.92
CA LEU A 57 9.12 -5.18 -0.76
C LEU A 57 8.37 -5.44 -2.06
N GLU A 58 8.51 -6.63 -2.63
CA GLU A 58 7.73 -7.06 -3.79
C GLU A 58 7.14 -8.44 -3.49
N GLU A 59 5.81 -8.52 -3.52
CA GLU A 59 5.07 -9.72 -3.17
C GLU A 59 3.97 -10.01 -4.18
N SER A 60 3.88 -11.27 -4.59
CA SER A 60 2.69 -11.78 -5.27
C SER A 60 1.57 -12.01 -4.25
N LEU A 61 0.42 -11.41 -4.50
CA LEU A 61 -0.77 -11.56 -3.67
C LEU A 61 -1.30 -12.99 -3.85
N THR A 62 -1.13 -13.82 -2.83
CA THR A 62 -1.62 -15.21 -2.81
C THR A 62 -3.14 -15.26 -3.01
N GLU A 63 -3.73 -16.43 -3.32
CA GLU A 63 -5.16 -16.56 -3.67
C GLU A 63 -6.13 -15.95 -2.63
N ASN A 64 -5.74 -15.90 -1.35
CA ASN A 64 -6.52 -15.27 -0.27
C ASN A 64 -6.45 -13.73 -0.26
N LEU A 65 -5.44 -13.14 -0.92
CA LEU A 65 -5.20 -11.71 -1.06
C LEU A 65 -5.45 -11.19 -2.48
N ALA A 66 -5.50 -12.08 -3.47
CA ALA A 66 -5.78 -11.77 -4.87
C ALA A 66 -7.26 -11.38 -5.08
N LYS A 67 -7.58 -10.13 -4.72
CA LYS A 67 -8.96 -9.64 -4.71
C LYS A 67 -9.37 -9.09 -6.07
N LYS A 68 -10.55 -9.51 -6.54
CA LYS A 68 -11.22 -8.92 -7.70
C LYS A 68 -11.79 -7.56 -7.33
N LEU A 69 -11.42 -6.53 -8.10
CA LEU A 69 -11.98 -5.19 -8.01
C LEU A 69 -13.14 -5.07 -8.99
N THR A 70 -14.38 -5.21 -8.52
CA THR A 70 -15.56 -5.07 -9.38
C THR A 70 -16.00 -3.61 -9.47
N PRO A 71 -16.61 -3.20 -10.60
CA PRO A 71 -17.16 -1.85 -10.77
C PRO A 71 -18.15 -1.44 -9.67
N THR A 72 -18.09 -0.16 -9.31
CA THR A 72 -19.15 0.67 -8.70
C THR A 72 -19.78 0.25 -7.35
N LYS A 73 -19.55 -0.96 -6.81
CA LYS A 73 -20.09 -1.34 -5.48
C LYS A 73 -19.13 -2.09 -4.55
N SER A 74 -18.04 -2.67 -5.03
CA SER A 74 -17.08 -3.36 -4.15
C SER A 74 -15.97 -2.42 -3.68
N VAL A 75 -15.78 -2.37 -2.37
CA VAL A 75 -14.55 -1.88 -1.76
C VAL A 75 -13.71 -3.09 -1.41
N THR A 76 -12.48 -3.10 -1.86
CA THR A 76 -11.51 -4.15 -1.54
C THR A 76 -10.54 -3.61 -0.50
N GLN A 77 -10.42 -4.30 0.63
CA GLN A 77 -9.49 -3.96 1.71
C GLN A 77 -8.51 -5.10 1.97
N PHE A 78 -7.24 -4.79 2.19
CA PHE A 78 -6.27 -5.74 2.76
C PHE A 78 -5.21 -4.96 3.53
N ALA A 79 -4.64 -5.63 4.52
CA ALA A 79 -3.59 -5.09 5.37
C ALA A 79 -2.28 -5.79 5.07
N LEU A 80 -1.19 -5.02 5.07
CA LEU A 80 0.18 -5.52 5.03
C LEU A 80 0.93 -5.00 6.24
N HIS A 81 1.92 -5.77 6.66
CA HIS A 81 2.83 -5.41 7.73
C HIS A 81 4.25 -5.39 7.17
N PHE A 82 5.05 -4.43 7.60
CA PHE A 82 6.48 -4.42 7.29
C PHE A 82 7.27 -3.84 8.45
N GLU A 83 8.52 -4.25 8.54
CA GLU A 83 9.48 -3.83 9.56
C GLU A 83 10.42 -2.78 8.96
N MET A 84 10.66 -1.69 9.68
CA MET A 84 11.67 -0.68 9.34
C MET A 84 12.65 -0.53 10.49
N PRO A 85 13.96 -0.31 10.28
CA PRO A 85 14.90 -0.11 11.38
C PRO A 85 14.55 1.07 12.32
N ILE A 86 14.81 0.97 13.63
CA ILE A 86 14.49 2.00 14.64
C ILE A 86 15.22 3.33 14.46
N ARG A 87 16.33 3.33 13.72
CA ARG A 87 17.07 4.57 13.44
C ARG A 87 16.25 5.56 12.60
N CYS A 88 15.19 5.08 11.97
CA CYS A 88 14.34 5.82 11.04
C CYS A 88 13.17 6.47 11.81
N VAL A 89 13.40 7.56 12.55
CA VAL A 89 12.40 8.13 13.48
C VAL A 89 11.64 9.34 12.90
N LYS A 90 12.11 9.96 11.79
CA LYS A 90 11.46 11.15 11.19
C LYS A 90 11.63 11.19 9.68
N GLY A 91 10.57 11.58 8.95
CA GLY A 91 10.55 11.79 7.50
C GLY A 91 10.67 10.52 6.65
N ASN A 92 10.21 9.40 7.19
CA ASN A 92 10.05 8.19 6.42
C ASN A 92 8.90 8.35 5.43
N THR A 93 9.00 7.72 4.27
CA THR A 93 7.93 7.70 3.27
C THR A 93 7.70 6.29 2.76
N LEU A 94 6.46 6.02 2.36
CA LEU A 94 6.03 4.83 1.68
C LEU A 94 5.47 5.23 0.32
N CYS A 95 5.94 4.60 -0.75
CA CYS A 95 5.29 4.65 -2.06
C CYS A 95 5.27 3.25 -2.66
N GLY A 96 4.72 3.11 -3.87
CA GLY A 96 4.72 1.82 -4.53
C GLY A 96 3.63 1.71 -5.58
N TYR A 97 3.21 0.48 -5.85
CA TYR A 97 2.10 0.21 -6.74
C TYR A 97 1.56 -1.21 -6.59
N PHE A 98 0.33 -1.39 -7.05
CA PHE A 98 -0.23 -2.69 -7.37
C PHE A 98 -0.11 -2.99 -8.85
N ILE A 99 0.06 -4.26 -9.19
CA ILE A 99 -0.22 -4.78 -10.53
C ILE A 99 -1.58 -5.44 -10.50
N ALA A 100 -2.49 -4.88 -11.27
CA ALA A 100 -3.80 -5.46 -11.54
C ALA A 100 -3.83 -6.04 -12.95
N GLU A 101 -4.58 -7.12 -13.14
CA GLU A 101 -4.77 -7.75 -14.45
C GLU A 101 -6.26 -7.77 -14.79
N ASP A 102 -6.63 -7.38 -16.01
CA ASP A 102 -8.00 -7.51 -16.49
C ASP A 102 -8.30 -8.88 -17.13
N ASP A 103 -9.53 -9.08 -17.58
CA ASP A 103 -9.97 -10.30 -18.26
C ASP A 103 -9.23 -10.60 -19.58
N GLN A 104 -8.58 -9.59 -20.16
CA GLN A 104 -7.77 -9.71 -21.37
C GLN A 104 -6.27 -9.89 -21.05
N LYS A 105 -5.92 -10.19 -19.79
CA LYS A 105 -4.54 -10.33 -19.31
C LYS A 105 -3.71 -9.05 -19.46
N ARG A 106 -4.34 -7.88 -19.59
CA ARG A 106 -3.60 -6.61 -19.61
C ARG A 106 -3.24 -6.22 -18.20
N LYS A 107 -1.96 -5.94 -17.99
CA LYS A 107 -1.43 -5.44 -16.73
C LYS A 107 -1.68 -3.94 -16.61
N ILE A 108 -2.19 -3.53 -15.45
CA ILE A 108 -2.51 -2.15 -15.10
C ILE A 108 -1.81 -1.85 -13.78
N LYS A 109 -1.04 -0.77 -13.76
CA LYS A 109 -0.33 -0.32 -12.57
C LYS A 109 -1.23 0.63 -11.78
N LEU A 110 -1.50 0.34 -10.52
CA LEU A 110 -2.23 1.22 -9.60
C LEU A 110 -1.22 1.81 -8.62
N ILE A 111 -0.89 3.09 -8.77
CA ILE A 111 0.12 3.77 -7.97
C ILE A 111 -0.34 3.95 -6.53
N ILE A 112 0.61 3.73 -5.62
CA ILE A 112 0.53 4.14 -4.22
C ILE A 112 1.40 5.39 -4.12
N PRO A 113 0.81 6.56 -3.84
CA PRO A 113 1.58 7.79 -3.77
C PRO A 113 2.56 7.78 -2.62
N LEU A 114 3.55 8.66 -2.73
CA LEU A 114 4.45 8.98 -1.63
C LEU A 114 3.65 9.48 -0.42
N THR A 115 3.61 8.66 0.61
CA THR A 115 2.85 8.87 1.83
C THR A 115 3.82 8.93 3.01
N PRO A 116 3.82 10.00 3.80
CA PRO A 116 4.63 10.07 5.02
C PRO A 116 4.28 8.94 6.00
N LEU A 117 5.31 8.40 6.65
CA LEU A 117 5.18 7.47 7.77
C LEU A 117 5.51 8.25 9.05
N ASP A 118 4.50 8.91 9.62
CA ASP A 118 4.61 9.52 10.95
C ASP A 118 3.87 8.66 11.98
N SER A 119 4.49 8.52 13.16
CA SER A 119 3.86 7.87 14.30
C SER A 119 2.65 8.70 14.76
N ASN A 120 1.55 8.02 15.10
CA ASN A 120 0.34 8.61 15.67
C ASN A 120 -0.55 9.49 14.76
N GLN A 121 -0.44 9.40 13.42
CA GLN A 121 -1.43 10.03 12.51
C GLN A 121 -2.07 9.06 11.52
N ILE A 122 -3.41 9.02 11.52
CA ILE A 122 -4.18 8.32 10.49
C ILE A 122 -4.18 9.19 9.23
N TYR A 123 -3.35 8.83 8.25
CA TYR A 123 -3.46 9.43 6.92
C TYR A 123 -4.69 8.88 6.20
N SER A 124 -5.51 9.77 5.66
CA SER A 124 -6.52 9.44 4.66
C SER A 124 -6.20 10.27 3.43
N GLN A 125 -5.30 9.77 2.58
CA GLN A 125 -5.07 10.40 1.28
C GLN A 125 -6.13 9.90 0.30
N GLU A 126 -6.95 10.81 -0.22
CA GLU A 126 -7.84 10.55 -1.34
C GLU A 126 -7.08 10.87 -2.63
N GLN A 127 -6.77 9.85 -3.43
CA GLN A 127 -6.15 10.07 -4.73
C GLN A 127 -6.93 9.42 -5.87
N MET A 128 -7.02 10.17 -6.96
CA MET A 128 -7.75 9.84 -8.17
C MET A 128 -6.77 9.84 -9.33
N GLU A 129 -6.37 8.66 -9.79
CA GLU A 129 -5.56 8.53 -11.00
C GLU A 129 -6.42 8.07 -12.19
N THR A 130 -6.19 8.72 -13.32
CA THR A 130 -6.71 8.35 -14.64
C THR A 130 -5.51 7.94 -15.49
N VAL A 131 -5.46 6.65 -15.85
CA VAL A 131 -4.62 6.16 -16.96
C VAL A 131 -5.53 5.76 -18.11
#